data_AF-G7ZCT5-F1
#
_entry.id   AF-G7ZCT5-F1
#
_cell.length_a   1.000
_cell.length_b   1.000
_cell.length_c   1.000
_cell.angle_alpha   90.00
_cell.angle_beta   90.00
_cell.angle_gamma   90.00
#
_symmetry.space_group_name_H-M   'P 1'
#
loop_
_entity.id
_entity.type
_entity.pdbx_description
1 polymer ?
#
loop_
_entity_poly.entity_id
_entity_poly.type
_entity_poly.pdbx_seq_one_letter_code
_entity_poly.pdbx_strand_id
1 'polypeptide(L)'
;MNTNSHGQTLAIAGGVAALAVLPFLSGNAYLEHLLVLWMLYALLALSLNIVIGYLGELTFGHAAFVGVGAYTSAILSTQFGLPPLLGLPLAGLVAAGFGLVIGYAALRVVGPQFAILTLGFGAILFTITNHWVDLTRGPMGITDIPPMAIGQLAFDSARPTYYLVLALVLATAYLCHALVSSRTGRAFLAVRENAPLAASLGINVFHTKLLGFVAATAIAGIGGAIYAHYIRVITPDIMGVHNVAALIIVVIIGGRGTILGPILGALVYIGLLESLRVAGPLRMVIFAALLTGTVVFLPGGLVSLWQRWRNSHRSENTQPATPAGLPPTGLPSAEGGAK
;
A
#
# COMPACT_ATOMS: atom_id res chain seq x y z
N MET A 1 6.64 -17.48 -28.34
CA MET A 1 6.91 -17.06 -26.94
C MET A 1 6.72 -15.54 -26.81
N ASN A 2 5.53 -14.95 -27.12
CA ASN A 2 5.22 -13.53 -26.83
C ASN A 2 3.74 -13.08 -27.04
N THR A 3 2.73 -13.94 -26.95
CA THR A 3 1.32 -13.52 -27.21
C THR A 3 0.55 -13.05 -25.97
N ASN A 4 1.05 -13.36 -24.76
CA ASN A 4 0.40 -12.95 -23.50
C ASN A 4 0.74 -11.53 -23.03
N SER A 5 1.81 -10.92 -23.56
CA SER A 5 2.24 -9.58 -23.15
C SER A 5 1.29 -8.50 -23.66
N HIS A 6 0.87 -8.57 -24.94
CA HIS A 6 -0.07 -7.61 -25.51
C HIS A 6 -1.44 -7.61 -24.84
N GLY A 7 -1.99 -8.79 -24.51
CA GLY A 7 -3.26 -8.88 -23.78
C GLY A 7 -3.21 -8.29 -22.37
N GLN A 8 -2.08 -8.45 -21.67
CA GLN A 8 -1.88 -7.85 -20.34
C GLN A 8 -1.71 -6.33 -20.43
N THR A 9 -0.96 -5.84 -21.40
CA THR A 9 -0.79 -4.39 -21.62
C THR A 9 -2.12 -3.73 -21.98
N LEU A 10 -2.94 -4.36 -22.81
CA LEU A 10 -4.28 -3.88 -23.16
C LEU A 10 -5.23 -3.87 -21.96
N ALA A 11 -5.19 -4.89 -21.10
CA ALA A 11 -6.00 -4.92 -19.88
C ALA A 11 -5.61 -3.84 -18.88
N ILE A 12 -4.30 -3.59 -18.71
CA ILE A 12 -3.80 -2.50 -17.86
C ILE A 12 -4.19 -1.15 -18.43
N ALA A 13 -3.99 -0.93 -19.73
CA ALA A 13 -4.37 0.30 -20.42
C ALA A 13 -5.88 0.56 -20.34
N GLY A 14 -6.71 -0.49 -20.50
CA GLY A 14 -8.15 -0.42 -20.33
C GLY A 14 -8.57 -0.07 -18.90
N GLY A 15 -7.89 -0.64 -17.90
CA GLY A 15 -8.12 -0.31 -16.48
C GLY A 15 -7.76 1.15 -16.15
N VAL A 16 -6.63 1.63 -16.65
CA VAL A 16 -6.20 3.04 -16.49
C VAL A 16 -7.18 3.99 -17.19
N ALA A 17 -7.61 3.65 -18.42
CA ALA A 17 -8.61 4.43 -19.15
C ALA A 17 -9.95 4.48 -18.41
N ALA A 18 -10.41 3.35 -17.84
CA ALA A 18 -11.61 3.31 -17.02
C ALA A 18 -11.50 4.24 -15.80
N LEU A 19 -10.38 4.17 -15.07
CA LEU A 19 -10.12 5.07 -13.94
C LEU A 19 -10.10 6.54 -14.36
N ALA A 20 -9.51 6.87 -15.51
CA ALA A 20 -9.46 8.24 -16.02
C ALA A 20 -10.85 8.78 -16.41
N VAL A 21 -11.76 7.93 -16.86
CA VAL A 21 -13.11 8.33 -17.31
C VAL A 21 -14.10 8.45 -16.13
N LEU A 22 -13.86 7.74 -15.01
CA LEU A 22 -14.78 7.69 -13.87
C LEU A 22 -15.27 9.06 -13.36
N PRO A 23 -14.43 10.09 -13.17
CA PRO A 23 -14.89 11.38 -12.68
C PRO A 23 -15.89 12.06 -13.62
N PHE A 24 -15.74 11.89 -14.94
CA PHE A 24 -16.62 12.50 -15.95
C PHE A 24 -18.02 11.90 -15.94
N LEU A 25 -18.15 10.63 -15.55
CA LEU A 25 -19.44 9.94 -15.47
C LEU A 25 -20.23 10.30 -14.20
N SER A 26 -19.55 10.79 -13.17
CA SER A 26 -20.16 11.00 -11.85
C SER A 26 -21.11 12.21 -11.79
N GLY A 27 -20.76 13.31 -12.47
CA GLY A 27 -21.53 14.57 -12.47
C GLY A 27 -21.80 15.20 -11.10
N ASN A 28 -21.25 14.65 -10.01
CA ASN A 28 -21.61 14.96 -8.63
C ASN A 28 -20.34 15.18 -7.78
N ALA A 29 -20.20 16.39 -7.23
CA ALA A 29 -19.05 16.78 -6.40
C ALA A 29 -18.81 15.85 -5.20
N TYR A 30 -19.88 15.25 -4.66
CA TYR A 30 -19.77 14.26 -3.58
C TYR A 30 -19.08 12.98 -4.03
N LEU A 31 -19.46 12.44 -5.19
CA LEU A 31 -18.83 11.25 -5.75
C LEU A 31 -17.37 11.53 -6.13
N GLU A 32 -17.08 12.71 -6.68
CA GLU A 32 -15.70 13.13 -6.94
C GLU A 32 -14.86 13.16 -5.67
N HIS A 33 -15.43 13.63 -4.55
CA HIS A 33 -14.74 13.60 -3.26
C HIS A 33 -14.41 12.17 -2.82
N LEU A 34 -15.37 11.25 -2.92
CA LEU A 34 -15.14 9.83 -2.61
C LEU A 34 -14.09 9.19 -3.53
N LEU A 35 -14.07 9.56 -4.81
CA LEU A 35 -13.05 9.09 -5.76
C LEU A 35 -11.64 9.58 -5.38
N VAL A 36 -11.50 10.83 -4.92
CA VAL A 36 -10.22 11.34 -4.40
C VAL A 36 -9.80 10.56 -3.17
N LEU A 37 -10.70 10.36 -2.20
CA LEU A 37 -10.40 9.57 -1.00
C LEU A 37 -9.99 8.14 -1.34
N TRP A 38 -10.67 7.52 -2.31
CA TRP A 38 -10.30 6.19 -2.78
C TRP A 38 -8.86 6.16 -3.32
N MET A 39 -8.51 7.08 -4.23
CA MET A 39 -7.15 7.13 -4.77
C MET A 39 -6.11 7.48 -3.70
N LEU A 40 -6.45 8.32 -2.73
CA LEU A 40 -5.56 8.70 -1.65
C LEU A 40 -5.28 7.50 -0.71
N TYR A 41 -6.32 6.79 -0.30
CA TYR A 41 -6.16 5.55 0.47
C TYR A 41 -5.44 4.46 -0.34
N ALA A 42 -5.64 4.40 -1.66
CA ALA A 42 -4.88 3.49 -2.53
C ALA A 42 -3.38 3.83 -2.54
N LEU A 43 -3.01 5.11 -2.63
CA LEU A 43 -1.61 5.56 -2.55
C LEU A 43 -0.97 5.20 -1.21
N LEU A 44 -1.66 5.52 -0.11
CA LEU A 44 -1.19 5.20 1.25
C LEU A 44 -1.08 3.69 1.46
N ALA A 45 -2.06 2.92 1.00
CA ALA A 45 -2.04 1.47 1.10
C ALA A 45 -0.96 0.83 0.22
N LEU A 46 -0.70 1.35 -0.99
CA LEU A 46 0.42 0.91 -1.83
C LEU A 46 1.76 1.09 -1.10
N SER A 47 1.95 2.23 -0.43
CA SER A 47 3.16 2.48 0.36
C SER A 47 3.29 1.48 1.52
N LEU A 48 2.21 1.22 2.26
CA LEU A 48 2.20 0.26 3.37
C LEU A 48 2.41 -1.18 2.88
N ASN A 49 1.89 -1.51 1.70
CA ASN A 49 2.03 -2.82 1.08
C ASN A 49 3.48 -3.16 0.73
N ILE A 50 4.37 -2.16 0.60
CA ILE A 50 5.81 -2.42 0.51
C ILE A 50 6.31 -3.12 1.77
N VAL A 51 5.88 -2.66 2.95
CA VAL A 51 6.31 -3.22 4.23
C VAL A 51 5.56 -4.52 4.55
N ILE A 52 4.22 -4.48 4.58
CA ILE A 52 3.42 -5.64 4.99
C ILE A 52 3.40 -6.71 3.89
N GLY A 53 3.29 -6.29 2.64
CA GLY A 53 3.13 -7.18 1.50
C GLY A 53 4.46 -7.79 1.04
N TYR A 54 5.46 -6.96 0.75
CA TYR A 54 6.71 -7.44 0.16
C TYR A 54 7.80 -7.78 1.19
N LEU A 55 7.94 -7.02 2.28
CA LEU A 55 8.91 -7.35 3.34
C LEU A 55 8.38 -8.37 4.36
N GLY A 56 7.06 -8.48 4.51
CA GLY A 56 6.44 -9.38 5.48
C GLY A 56 6.38 -8.84 6.91
N GLU A 57 6.68 -7.56 7.10
CA GLU A 57 6.74 -6.94 8.41
C GLU A 57 5.44 -6.17 8.70
N LEU A 58 4.80 -6.50 9.82
CA LEU A 58 3.63 -5.74 10.28
C LEU A 58 4.11 -4.49 11.02
N THR A 59 3.65 -3.31 10.59
CA THR A 59 3.95 -2.04 11.24
C THR A 59 2.67 -1.31 11.61
N PHE A 60 2.61 -0.81 12.85
CA PHE A 60 1.55 0.09 13.32
C PHE A 60 2.01 1.55 13.36
N GLY A 61 3.24 1.85 12.94
CA GLY A 61 3.76 3.21 12.89
C GLY A 61 3.46 3.95 11.58
N HIS A 62 2.90 3.29 10.56
CA HIS A 62 2.85 3.85 9.19
C HIS A 62 2.08 5.17 9.09
N ALA A 63 0.96 5.31 9.83
CA ALA A 63 0.19 6.55 9.86
C ALA A 63 0.97 7.74 10.43
N ALA A 64 1.95 7.49 11.30
CA ALA A 64 2.81 8.55 11.80
C ALA A 64 3.67 9.15 10.70
N PHE A 65 4.17 8.35 9.75
CA PHE A 65 4.93 8.87 8.60
C PHE A 65 4.05 9.62 7.60
N VAL A 66 2.78 9.22 7.47
CA VAL A 66 1.77 10.00 6.74
C VAL A 66 1.61 11.37 7.40
N GLY A 67 1.46 11.41 8.72
CA GLY A 67 1.39 12.65 9.48
C GLY A 67 2.64 13.51 9.35
N VAL A 68 3.84 12.92 9.42
CA VAL A 68 5.12 13.66 9.26
C VAL A 68 5.14 14.37 7.92
N GLY A 69 4.76 13.71 6.83
CA GLY A 69 4.69 14.35 5.51
C GLY A 69 3.59 15.41 5.41
N ALA A 70 2.41 15.14 5.98
CA ALA A 70 1.29 16.08 6.03
C ALA A 70 1.68 17.38 6.75
N TYR A 71 2.26 17.27 7.94
CA TYR A 71 2.74 18.42 8.71
C TYR A 71 3.90 19.13 8.04
N THR A 72 4.85 18.39 7.44
CA THR A 72 5.96 19.00 6.69
C THR A 72 5.43 19.93 5.59
N SER A 73 4.53 19.44 4.73
CA SER A 73 4.00 20.25 3.63
C SER A 73 3.09 21.37 4.11
N ALA A 74 2.27 21.11 5.14
CA ALA A 74 1.40 22.12 5.74
C ALA A 74 2.21 23.29 6.36
N ILE A 75 3.25 22.99 7.14
CA ILE A 75 4.11 24.00 7.76
C ILE A 75 4.86 24.80 6.69
N LEU A 76 5.48 24.12 5.72
CA LEU A 76 6.23 24.79 4.65
C LEU A 76 5.35 25.75 3.84
N SER A 77 4.12 25.35 3.53
CA SER A 77 3.21 26.18 2.74
C SER A 77 2.56 27.32 3.53
N THR A 78 2.18 27.08 4.80
CA THR A 78 1.45 28.08 5.60
C THR A 78 2.36 29.04 6.35
N GLN A 79 3.49 28.56 6.90
CA GLN A 79 4.39 29.38 7.74
C GLN A 79 5.56 29.95 6.93
N PHE A 80 6.10 29.16 6.00
CA PHE A 80 7.24 29.57 5.17
C PHE A 80 6.84 30.08 3.78
N GLY A 81 5.54 30.02 3.43
CA GLY A 81 5.02 30.50 2.14
C GLY A 81 5.57 29.74 0.93
N LEU A 82 6.13 28.54 1.13
CA LEU A 82 6.68 27.75 0.04
C LEU A 82 5.57 27.20 -0.84
N PRO A 83 5.78 27.11 -2.17
CA PRO A 83 4.83 26.47 -3.07
C PRO A 83 4.51 25.03 -2.61
N PRO A 84 3.22 24.65 -2.49
CA PRO A 84 2.78 23.30 -2.10
C PRO A 84 3.47 22.18 -2.90
N LEU A 85 3.77 22.44 -4.16
CA LEU A 85 4.44 21.49 -5.04
C LEU A 85 5.86 21.15 -4.58
N LEU A 86 6.61 22.10 -4.01
CA LEU A 86 7.91 21.86 -3.40
C LEU A 86 7.78 21.16 -2.04
N GLY A 87 6.66 21.40 -1.34
CA GLY A 87 6.30 20.68 -0.11
C GLY A 87 6.17 19.18 -0.33
N LEU A 88 5.75 18.74 -1.52
CA LEU A 88 5.56 17.32 -1.85
C LEU A 88 6.85 16.46 -1.80
N PRO A 89 7.93 16.77 -2.56
CA PRO A 89 9.18 16.02 -2.45
C PRO A 89 9.84 16.21 -1.07
N LEU A 90 9.73 17.39 -0.46
CA LEU A 90 10.28 17.64 0.88
C LEU A 90 9.57 16.79 1.95
N ALA A 91 8.25 16.66 1.88
CA ALA A 91 7.48 15.77 2.76
C ALA A 91 7.92 14.31 2.61
N GLY A 92 8.18 13.86 1.38
CA GLY A 92 8.74 12.54 1.12
C GLY A 92 10.13 12.36 1.72
N LEU A 93 11.03 13.35 1.54
CA LEU A 93 12.40 13.30 2.08
C LEU A 93 12.43 13.34 3.60
N VAL A 94 11.62 14.18 4.24
CA VAL A 94 11.53 14.25 5.71
C VAL A 94 10.95 12.96 6.25
N ALA A 95 9.87 12.43 5.67
CA ALA A 95 9.32 11.14 6.08
C ALA A 95 10.31 9.98 5.87
N ALA A 96 11.07 9.99 4.78
CA ALA A 96 12.16 9.04 4.54
C ALA A 96 13.28 9.15 5.57
N GLY A 97 13.64 10.37 5.99
CA GLY A 97 14.63 10.62 7.03
C GLY A 97 14.19 10.07 8.39
N PHE A 98 12.95 10.36 8.81
CA PHE A 98 12.37 9.74 9.99
C PHE A 98 12.26 8.22 9.84
N GLY A 99 11.87 7.73 8.66
CA GLY A 99 11.80 6.31 8.33
C GLY A 99 13.16 5.61 8.42
N LEU A 100 14.24 6.28 8.03
CA LEU A 100 15.61 5.78 8.16
C LEU A 100 15.99 5.65 9.64
N VAL A 101 15.79 6.70 10.44
CA VAL A 101 16.16 6.72 11.86
C VAL A 101 15.34 5.69 12.65
N ILE A 102 14.01 5.73 12.50
CA ILE A 102 13.10 4.82 13.19
C ILE A 102 13.27 3.39 12.67
N GLY A 103 13.36 3.19 11.37
CA GLY A 103 13.59 1.88 10.76
C GLY A 103 14.91 1.27 11.21
N TYR A 104 15.97 2.08 11.32
CA TYR A 104 17.28 1.61 11.77
C TYR A 104 17.26 1.10 13.21
N ALA A 105 16.49 1.76 14.10
CA ALA A 105 16.29 1.30 15.46
C ALA A 105 15.34 0.09 15.53
N ALA A 106 14.21 0.16 14.82
CA ALA A 106 13.12 -0.79 14.95
C ALA A 106 13.40 -2.15 14.30
N LEU A 107 14.01 -2.17 13.11
CA LEU A 107 14.25 -3.39 12.32
C LEU A 107 15.35 -4.30 12.89
N ARG A 108 16.00 -3.88 13.98
CA ARG A 108 16.94 -4.73 14.73
C ARG A 108 16.23 -5.78 15.57
N VAL A 109 14.95 -5.56 15.88
CA VAL A 109 14.14 -6.48 16.67
C VAL A 109 13.39 -7.43 15.74
N VAL A 110 13.43 -8.73 16.05
CA VAL A 110 12.84 -9.78 15.22
C VAL A 110 11.46 -10.15 15.76
N GLY A 111 10.46 -10.22 14.88
CA GLY A 111 9.14 -10.74 15.18
C GLY A 111 8.09 -9.67 15.50
N PRO A 112 6.99 -10.03 16.19
CA PRO A 112 5.88 -9.12 16.50
C PRO A 112 6.29 -7.85 17.27
N GLN A 113 7.45 -7.87 17.91
CA GLN A 113 8.04 -6.76 18.63
C GLN A 113 8.31 -5.56 17.71
N PHE A 114 8.60 -5.78 16.41
CA PHE A 114 8.72 -4.69 15.43
C PHE A 114 7.42 -3.89 15.33
N ALA A 115 6.27 -4.56 15.35
CA ALA A 115 4.96 -3.92 15.30
C ALA A 115 4.68 -3.07 16.56
N ILE A 116 5.04 -3.60 17.74
CA ILE A 116 4.91 -2.89 19.02
C ILE A 116 5.83 -1.66 19.06
N LEU A 117 7.07 -1.81 18.62
CA LEU A 117 8.06 -0.74 18.64
C LEU A 117 7.68 0.39 17.66
N THR A 118 7.18 0.05 16.47
CA THR A 118 6.68 1.05 15.51
C THR A 118 5.42 1.77 16.00
N LEU A 119 4.54 1.09 16.75
CA LEU A 119 3.42 1.73 17.45
C LEU A 119 3.92 2.75 18.46
N GLY A 120 4.94 2.40 19.26
CA GLY A 120 5.57 3.31 20.21
C GLY A 120 6.17 4.55 19.55
N PHE A 121 6.92 4.37 18.46
CA PHE A 121 7.44 5.51 17.68
C PHE A 121 6.31 6.37 17.09
N GLY A 122 5.23 5.76 16.62
CA GLY A 122 4.05 6.50 16.17
C GLY A 122 3.41 7.34 17.29
N ALA A 123 3.30 6.77 18.49
CA ALA A 123 2.79 7.49 19.67
C ALA A 123 3.72 8.63 20.11
N ILE A 124 5.04 8.47 19.99
CA ILE A 124 6.01 9.55 20.23
C ILE A 124 5.79 10.69 19.23
N LEU A 125 5.71 10.39 17.93
CA LEU A 125 5.47 11.40 16.89
C LEU A 125 4.13 12.11 17.09
N PHE A 126 3.07 11.36 17.43
CA PHE A 126 1.78 11.93 17.80
C PHE A 126 1.91 12.87 19.00
N THR A 127 2.61 12.44 20.07
CA THR A 127 2.78 13.22 21.30
C THR A 127 3.53 14.53 21.05
N ILE A 128 4.62 14.46 20.27
CA ILE A 128 5.39 15.64 19.84
C ILE A 128 4.47 16.58 19.06
N THR A 129 3.76 16.06 18.07
CA THR A 129 2.86 16.86 17.22
C THR A 129 1.71 17.47 18.03
N ASN A 130 1.23 16.79 19.06
CA ASN A 130 0.12 17.25 19.89
C ASN A 130 0.55 18.29 20.95
N HIS A 131 1.81 18.28 21.41
CA HIS A 131 2.29 19.19 22.45
C HIS A 131 3.20 20.32 21.94
N TRP A 132 3.77 20.21 20.74
CA TRP A 132 4.63 21.24 20.15
C TRP A 132 3.82 22.37 19.52
N VAL A 133 3.08 23.10 20.35
CA VAL A 133 2.10 24.11 19.92
C VAL A 133 2.71 25.18 19.01
N ASP A 134 3.93 25.63 19.28
CA ASP A 134 4.58 26.69 18.48
C ASP A 134 4.75 26.31 17.01
N LEU A 135 4.99 25.04 16.71
CA LEU A 135 5.28 24.57 15.36
C LEU A 135 4.05 23.95 14.68
N THR A 136 3.33 23.07 15.40
CA THR A 136 2.25 22.24 14.83
C THR A 136 0.85 22.75 15.18
N ARG A 137 0.77 23.77 16.05
CA ARG A 137 -0.47 24.26 16.70
C ARG A 137 -1.15 23.21 17.59
N GLY A 138 -0.49 22.09 17.88
CA GLY A 138 -0.98 21.06 18.79
C GLY A 138 -2.37 20.53 18.39
N PRO A 139 -3.33 20.39 19.32
CA PRO A 139 -4.67 19.89 19.02
C PRO A 139 -5.50 20.83 18.13
N MET A 140 -5.14 22.12 18.04
CA MET A 140 -5.84 23.06 17.15
C MET A 140 -5.62 22.73 15.67
N GLY A 141 -4.51 22.06 15.37
CA GLY A 141 -4.12 21.76 14.00
C GLY A 141 -3.75 22.99 13.17
N ILE A 142 -3.31 22.74 11.94
CA ILE A 142 -3.02 23.78 10.96
C ILE A 142 -4.19 23.84 9.99
N THR A 143 -4.84 24.99 9.89
CA THR A 143 -5.94 25.29 8.97
C THR A 143 -5.45 26.13 7.79
N ASP A 144 -6.34 26.41 6.84
CA ASP A 144 -6.10 27.30 5.71
C ASP A 144 -4.89 26.89 4.85
N ILE A 145 -4.67 25.57 4.79
CA ILE A 145 -3.60 25.00 3.97
C ILE A 145 -3.96 25.25 2.50
N PRO A 146 -3.11 25.95 1.73
CA PRO A 146 -3.42 26.28 0.35
C PRO A 146 -3.56 25.00 -0.50
N PRO A 147 -4.45 24.97 -1.50
CA PRO A 147 -4.55 23.82 -2.39
C PRO A 147 -3.24 23.61 -3.16
N MET A 148 -3.01 22.38 -3.63
CA MET A 148 -1.87 22.09 -4.51
C MET A 148 -1.98 22.96 -5.77
N ALA A 149 -0.86 23.44 -6.30
CA ALA A 149 -0.85 24.20 -7.55
C ALA A 149 0.45 23.94 -8.34
N ILE A 150 0.33 23.84 -9.67
CA ILE A 150 1.46 23.79 -10.60
C ILE A 150 1.39 25.04 -11.46
N GLY A 151 2.19 26.06 -11.13
CA GLY A 151 2.13 27.36 -11.80
C GLY A 151 0.76 28.02 -11.61
N GLN A 152 0.05 28.29 -12.71
CA GLN A 152 -1.31 28.86 -12.70
C GLN A 152 -2.41 27.81 -12.54
N LEU A 153 -2.09 26.51 -12.64
CA LEU A 153 -3.07 25.44 -12.49
C LEU A 153 -3.24 25.10 -11.01
N ALA A 154 -4.32 25.60 -10.41
CA ALA A 154 -4.70 25.25 -9.04
C ALA A 154 -5.52 23.96 -9.01
N PHE A 155 -5.18 23.07 -8.08
CA PHE A 155 -5.93 21.87 -7.73
C PHE A 155 -6.87 22.18 -6.56
N ASP A 156 -7.75 23.17 -6.77
CA ASP A 156 -8.67 23.64 -5.74
C ASP A 156 -9.94 22.78 -5.62
N SER A 157 -10.20 21.94 -6.62
CA SER A 157 -11.40 21.14 -6.78
C SER A 157 -11.10 19.64 -6.70
N ALA A 158 -12.14 18.83 -6.43
CA ALA A 158 -12.00 17.38 -6.30
C ALA A 158 -11.48 16.71 -7.58
N ARG A 159 -12.04 17.08 -8.74
CA ARG A 159 -11.66 16.47 -10.03
C ARG A 159 -10.19 16.69 -10.44
N PRO A 160 -9.62 17.92 -10.41
CA PRO A 160 -8.18 18.09 -10.65
C PRO A 160 -7.33 17.28 -9.65
N THR A 161 -7.69 17.31 -8.37
CA THR A 161 -6.96 16.58 -7.32
C THR A 161 -6.99 15.08 -7.58
N TYR A 162 -8.12 14.54 -8.05
CA TYR A 162 -8.24 13.13 -8.44
C TYR A 162 -7.19 12.73 -9.47
N TYR A 163 -7.00 13.52 -10.53
CA TYR A 163 -6.00 13.21 -11.56
C TYR A 163 -4.57 13.30 -11.03
N LEU A 164 -4.28 14.25 -10.14
CA LEU A 164 -2.97 14.35 -9.50
C LEU A 164 -2.69 13.11 -8.62
N VAL A 165 -3.65 12.69 -7.81
CA VAL A 165 -3.50 11.49 -6.97
C VAL A 165 -3.44 10.23 -7.84
N LEU A 166 -4.26 10.13 -8.89
CA LEU A 166 -4.23 9.02 -9.84
C LEU A 166 -2.85 8.90 -10.49
N ALA A 167 -2.26 10.00 -10.95
CA ALA A 167 -0.91 10.01 -11.52
C ALA A 167 0.13 9.47 -10.52
N LEU A 168 0.01 9.83 -9.24
CA LEU A 168 0.90 9.34 -8.19
C LEU A 168 0.64 7.90 -7.78
N VAL A 169 -0.61 7.44 -7.81
CA VAL A 169 -0.97 6.02 -7.63
C VAL A 169 -0.35 5.20 -8.75
N LEU A 170 -0.45 5.65 -10.01
CA LEU A 170 0.16 4.97 -11.16
C LEU A 170 1.68 4.98 -11.08
N ALA A 171 2.29 6.12 -10.71
CA ALA A 171 3.74 6.22 -10.51
C ALA A 171 4.22 5.29 -9.38
N THR A 172 3.48 5.24 -8.27
CA THR A 172 3.77 4.35 -7.13
C THR A 172 3.56 2.88 -7.49
N ALA A 173 2.50 2.55 -8.21
CA ALA A 173 2.24 1.20 -8.69
C ALA A 173 3.34 0.73 -9.66
N TYR A 174 3.78 1.61 -10.57
CA TYR A 174 4.92 1.36 -11.45
C TYR A 174 6.21 1.18 -10.66
N LEU A 175 6.47 2.04 -9.67
CA LEU A 175 7.65 1.91 -8.80
C LEU A 175 7.62 0.58 -8.04
N CYS A 176 6.49 0.18 -7.47
CA CYS A 176 6.31 -1.12 -6.84
C CYS A 176 6.57 -2.26 -7.83
N HIS A 177 6.08 -2.17 -9.06
CA HIS A 177 6.35 -3.17 -10.10
C HIS A 177 7.85 -3.25 -10.44
N ALA A 178 8.50 -2.10 -10.64
CA ALA A 178 9.93 -2.02 -10.90
C ALA A 178 10.75 -2.56 -9.73
N LEU A 179 10.38 -2.23 -8.49
CA LEU A 179 11.03 -2.74 -7.29
C LEU A 179 10.90 -4.26 -7.18
N VAL A 180 9.69 -4.82 -7.31
CA VAL A 180 9.43 -6.26 -7.18
C VAL A 180 10.12 -7.08 -8.28
N SER A 181 10.19 -6.54 -9.50
CA SER A 181 10.87 -7.20 -10.63
C SER A 181 12.41 -7.09 -10.55
N SER A 182 12.94 -6.16 -9.77
CA SER A 182 14.38 -5.97 -9.58
C SER A 182 15.05 -7.06 -8.72
N ARG A 183 16.39 -7.05 -8.67
CA ARG A 183 17.18 -7.91 -7.74
C ARG A 183 16.82 -7.62 -6.27
N THR A 184 16.60 -6.35 -5.94
CA THR A 184 16.20 -5.91 -4.60
C THR A 184 14.83 -6.44 -4.20
N GLY A 185 13.86 -6.46 -5.14
CA GLY A 185 12.54 -7.04 -4.90
C GLY A 185 12.57 -8.55 -4.66
N ARG A 186 13.42 -9.28 -5.38
CA ARG A 186 13.66 -10.70 -5.09
C ARG A 186 14.25 -10.91 -3.69
N ALA A 187 15.13 -10.01 -3.25
CA ALA A 187 15.63 -10.03 -1.87
C ALA A 187 14.53 -9.74 -0.84
N PHE A 188 13.58 -8.83 -1.11
CA PHE A 188 12.40 -8.60 -0.24
C PHE A 188 11.59 -9.88 -0.08
N LEU A 189 11.27 -10.55 -1.18
CA LEU A 189 10.50 -11.79 -1.16
C LEU A 189 11.23 -12.93 -0.43
N ALA A 190 12.54 -13.08 -0.66
CA ALA A 190 13.35 -14.08 0.04
C ALA A 190 13.39 -13.84 1.56
N VAL A 191 13.60 -12.58 1.96
CA VAL A 191 13.60 -12.18 3.38
C VAL A 191 12.24 -12.41 4.04
N ARG A 192 11.15 -12.12 3.32
CA ARG A 192 9.77 -12.36 3.77
C ARG A 192 9.48 -13.83 4.00
N GLU A 193 9.95 -14.70 3.10
CA GLU A 193 9.70 -16.15 3.20
C GLU A 193 10.50 -16.80 4.32
N ASN A 194 11.80 -16.52 4.40
CA ASN A 194 12.65 -17.06 5.45
C ASN A 194 13.92 -16.20 5.61
N ALA A 195 13.87 -15.27 6.57
CA ALA A 195 14.99 -14.36 6.84
C ALA A 195 16.31 -15.08 7.21
N PRO A 196 16.33 -16.11 8.09
CA PRO A 196 17.53 -16.89 8.34
C PRO A 196 18.12 -17.56 7.09
N LEU A 197 17.28 -18.16 6.25
CA LEU A 197 17.72 -18.81 5.00
C LEU A 197 18.27 -17.78 4.00
N ALA A 198 17.60 -16.64 3.86
CA ALA A 198 18.06 -15.54 3.01
C ALA A 198 19.45 -15.03 3.46
N ALA A 199 19.69 -14.94 4.77
CA ALA A 199 20.99 -14.56 5.32
C ALA A 199 22.09 -15.58 4.96
N SER A 200 21.79 -16.88 5.01
CA SER A 200 22.73 -17.94 4.58
C SER A 200 23.10 -17.86 3.09
N LEU A 201 22.25 -17.26 2.26
CA LEU A 201 22.50 -16.99 0.84
C LEU A 201 23.24 -15.66 0.60
N GLY A 202 23.71 -14.99 1.66
CA GLY A 202 24.46 -13.73 1.58
C GLY A 202 23.60 -12.46 1.46
N ILE A 203 22.28 -12.57 1.64
CA ILE A 203 21.39 -11.40 1.61
C ILE A 203 21.47 -10.68 2.97
N ASN A 204 21.83 -9.40 2.96
CA ASN A 204 21.76 -8.57 4.16
C ASN A 204 20.30 -8.25 4.50
N VAL A 205 19.72 -9.04 5.43
CA VAL A 205 18.33 -8.94 5.87
C VAL A 205 17.98 -7.54 6.37
N PHE A 206 18.83 -6.96 7.23
CA PHE A 206 18.59 -5.66 7.84
C PHE A 206 18.55 -4.54 6.79
N HIS A 207 19.57 -4.45 5.95
CA HIS A 207 19.65 -3.44 4.91
C HIS A 207 18.49 -3.56 3.91
N THR A 208 18.12 -4.79 3.58
CA THR A 208 16.99 -5.09 2.69
C THR A 208 15.67 -4.59 3.28
N LYS A 209 15.37 -4.89 4.56
CA LYS A 209 14.18 -4.36 5.23
C LYS A 209 14.22 -2.84 5.37
N LEU A 210 15.37 -2.27 5.70
CA LEU A 210 15.54 -0.83 5.88
C LEU A 210 15.25 -0.06 4.59
N LEU A 211 15.79 -0.51 3.45
CA LEU A 211 15.53 0.11 2.16
C LEU A 211 14.03 0.13 1.82
N GLY A 212 13.35 -1.00 1.97
CA GLY A 212 11.91 -1.07 1.69
C GLY A 212 11.09 -0.22 2.65
N PHE A 213 11.47 -0.16 3.93
CA PHE A 213 10.81 0.69 4.93
C PHE A 213 11.00 2.19 4.65
N VAL A 214 12.21 2.62 4.28
CA VAL A 214 12.49 4.02 3.89
C VAL A 214 11.71 4.39 2.63
N ALA A 215 11.68 3.53 1.62
CA ALA A 215 10.89 3.77 0.41
C ALA A 215 9.38 3.90 0.73
N ALA A 216 8.86 3.01 1.57
CA ALA A 216 7.46 3.03 2.00
C ALA A 216 7.11 4.32 2.75
N THR A 217 7.94 4.74 3.70
CA THR A 217 7.71 5.95 4.49
C THR A 217 7.85 7.23 3.66
N ALA A 218 8.75 7.25 2.66
CA ALA A 218 8.84 8.35 1.71
C ALA A 218 7.53 8.56 0.92
N ILE A 219 6.98 7.47 0.37
CA ILE A 219 5.71 7.50 -0.37
C ILE A 219 4.55 7.88 0.57
N ALA A 220 4.56 7.37 1.80
CA ALA A 220 3.57 7.73 2.82
C ALA A 220 3.60 9.22 3.13
N GLY A 221 4.78 9.83 3.22
CA GLY A 221 4.95 11.26 3.42
C GLY A 221 4.39 12.10 2.26
N ILE A 222 4.65 11.68 1.01
CA ILE A 222 4.07 12.29 -0.19
C ILE A 222 2.53 12.21 -0.16
N GLY A 223 1.97 11.05 0.20
CA GLY A 223 0.53 10.87 0.33
C GLY A 223 -0.07 11.74 1.44
N GLY A 224 0.65 11.89 2.56
CA GLY A 224 0.28 12.79 3.66
C GLY A 224 0.26 14.26 3.25
N ALA A 225 1.25 14.70 2.47
CA ALA A 225 1.26 16.07 1.94
C ALA A 225 0.00 16.35 1.11
N ILE A 226 -0.37 15.45 0.20
CA ILE A 226 -1.58 15.65 -0.61
C ILE A 226 -2.84 15.62 0.24
N TYR A 227 -2.89 14.73 1.24
CA TYR A 227 -4.00 14.71 2.19
C TYR A 227 -4.19 16.07 2.86
N ALA A 228 -3.12 16.67 3.36
CA ALA A 228 -3.16 17.99 4.00
C ALA A 228 -3.66 19.09 3.05
N HIS A 229 -3.16 19.11 1.81
CA HIS A 229 -3.56 20.11 0.81
C HIS A 229 -4.97 19.90 0.24
N TYR A 230 -5.50 18.68 0.30
CA TYR A 230 -6.86 18.36 -0.14
C TYR A 230 -7.91 18.64 0.94
N ILE A 231 -7.68 18.17 2.16
CA ILE A 231 -8.59 18.37 3.31
C ILE A 231 -8.48 19.80 3.86
N ARG A 232 -7.36 20.49 3.60
CA ARG A 232 -7.05 21.88 3.98
C ARG A 232 -6.95 22.14 5.49
N VAL A 233 -7.04 21.09 6.29
CA VAL A 233 -6.78 21.09 7.72
C VAL A 233 -6.06 19.81 8.09
N ILE A 234 -5.10 19.91 9.01
CA ILE A 234 -4.42 18.76 9.59
C ILE A 234 -4.36 18.86 11.10
N THR A 235 -4.76 17.79 11.78
CA THR A 235 -4.67 17.63 13.23
C THR A 235 -3.84 16.39 13.57
N PRO A 236 -3.32 16.26 14.81
CA PRO A 236 -2.45 15.15 15.17
C PRO A 236 -3.11 13.78 15.03
N ASP A 237 -4.45 13.72 15.06
CA ASP A 237 -5.25 12.49 14.94
C ASP A 237 -4.93 11.65 13.68
N ILE A 238 -4.43 12.28 12.61
CA ILE A 238 -3.99 11.57 11.40
C ILE A 238 -2.93 10.49 11.71
N MET A 239 -2.10 10.70 12.73
CA MET A 239 -1.07 9.77 13.18
C MET A 239 -1.61 8.65 14.09
N GLY A 240 -2.90 8.72 14.43
CA GLY A 240 -3.54 7.81 15.37
C GLY A 240 -3.61 6.36 14.90
N VAL A 241 -3.74 5.45 15.86
CA VAL A 241 -3.80 4.00 15.62
C VAL A 241 -5.01 3.61 14.77
N HIS A 242 -6.10 4.38 14.83
CA HIS A 242 -7.27 4.15 13.96
C HIS A 242 -6.92 4.23 12.48
N ASN A 243 -6.11 5.23 12.07
CA ASN A 243 -5.77 5.46 10.68
C ASN A 243 -4.83 4.38 10.14
N VAL A 244 -3.83 3.94 10.91
CA VAL A 244 -2.98 2.81 10.49
C VAL A 244 -3.76 1.51 10.43
N ALA A 245 -4.69 1.27 11.36
CA ALA A 245 -5.55 0.09 11.33
C ALA A 245 -6.41 0.07 10.06
N ALA A 246 -7.00 1.21 9.67
CA ALA A 246 -7.70 1.36 8.40
C ALA A 246 -6.81 1.02 7.19
N LEU A 247 -5.57 1.51 7.16
CA LEU A 247 -4.63 1.19 6.07
C LEU A 247 -4.25 -0.31 6.04
N ILE A 248 -4.04 -0.92 7.20
CA ILE A 248 -3.78 -2.37 7.31
C ILE A 248 -4.97 -3.16 6.75
N ILE A 249 -6.18 -2.78 7.12
CA ILE A 249 -7.43 -3.36 6.64
C ILE A 249 -7.50 -3.28 5.11
N VAL A 250 -7.26 -2.11 4.53
CA VAL A 250 -7.25 -1.89 3.08
C VAL A 250 -6.25 -2.84 2.39
N VAL A 251 -5.03 -2.95 2.90
CA VAL A 251 -3.99 -3.82 2.31
C VAL A 251 -4.37 -5.30 2.42
N ILE A 252 -4.89 -5.74 3.57
CA ILE A 252 -5.25 -7.15 3.81
C ILE A 252 -6.47 -7.55 2.98
N ILE A 253 -7.55 -6.75 2.98
CA ILE A 253 -8.74 -6.99 2.14
C ILE A 253 -8.34 -7.02 0.68
N GLY A 254 -7.56 -6.05 0.23
CA GLY A 254 -7.11 -5.98 -1.15
C GLY A 254 -6.32 -7.20 -1.58
N GLY A 255 -5.45 -7.69 -0.70
CA GLY A 255 -4.51 -8.78 -0.97
C GLY A 255 -3.08 -8.28 -0.87
N ARG A 256 -2.47 -8.51 0.31
CA ARG A 256 -1.08 -8.13 0.60
C ARG A 256 -0.10 -8.74 -0.40
N GLY A 257 0.95 -7.99 -0.75
CA GLY A 257 1.98 -8.44 -1.69
C GLY A 257 1.57 -8.40 -3.16
N THR A 258 0.45 -7.73 -3.48
CA THR A 258 0.03 -7.47 -4.86
C THR A 258 -0.08 -5.97 -5.12
N ILE A 259 0.03 -5.53 -6.38
CA ILE A 259 -0.07 -4.11 -6.74
C ILE A 259 -1.54 -3.68 -6.85
N LEU A 260 -2.39 -4.53 -7.44
CA LEU A 260 -3.83 -4.25 -7.59
C LEU A 260 -4.59 -4.38 -6.27
N GLY A 261 -4.10 -5.18 -5.32
CA GLY A 261 -4.75 -5.42 -4.04
C GLY A 261 -5.05 -4.12 -3.29
N PRO A 262 -4.04 -3.30 -2.94
CA PRO A 262 -4.26 -2.03 -2.24
C PRO A 262 -5.25 -1.08 -2.94
N ILE A 263 -5.25 -1.04 -4.28
CA ILE A 263 -6.16 -0.20 -5.06
C ILE A 263 -7.61 -0.69 -4.91
N LEU A 264 -7.86 -1.99 -5.06
CA LEU A 264 -9.19 -2.59 -4.89
C LEU A 264 -9.65 -2.58 -3.43
N GLY A 265 -8.74 -2.84 -2.51
CA GLY A 265 -9.00 -2.77 -1.07
C GLY A 265 -9.45 -1.37 -0.65
N ALA A 266 -8.85 -0.32 -1.23
CA ALA A 266 -9.23 1.05 -0.95
C ALA A 266 -10.62 1.37 -1.51
N LEU A 267 -10.99 0.81 -2.67
CA LEU A 267 -12.33 0.97 -3.25
C LEU A 267 -13.39 0.39 -2.31
N VAL A 268 -13.18 -0.86 -1.89
CA VAL A 268 -14.08 -1.55 -0.97
C VAL A 268 -14.16 -0.83 0.36
N TYR A 269 -13.02 -0.37 0.88
CA TYR A 269 -12.98 0.35 2.15
C TYR A 269 -13.75 1.68 2.09
N ILE A 270 -13.57 2.49 1.04
CA ILE A 270 -14.30 3.75 0.89
C ILE A 270 -15.80 3.50 0.63
N GLY A 271 -16.15 2.55 -0.24
CA GLY A 271 -17.55 2.20 -0.47
C GLY A 271 -18.25 1.66 0.78
N LEU A 272 -17.51 0.92 1.61
CA LEU A 272 -18.00 0.45 2.90
C LEU A 272 -18.15 1.60 3.90
N LEU A 273 -17.14 2.48 4.02
CA LEU A 273 -17.21 3.70 4.84
C LEU A 273 -18.46 4.53 4.52
N GLU A 274 -18.75 4.66 3.24
CA GLU A 274 -19.89 5.41 2.73
C GLU A 274 -21.21 4.76 3.10
N SER A 275 -21.36 3.45 2.87
CA SER A 275 -22.60 2.73 3.22
C SER A 275 -22.85 2.71 4.74
N LEU A 276 -21.80 2.73 5.54
CA LEU A 276 -21.85 2.78 7.00
C LEU A 276 -21.83 4.19 7.59
N ARG A 277 -21.94 5.23 6.76
CA ARG A 277 -21.95 6.63 7.23
C ARG A 277 -23.02 6.88 8.29
N VAL A 278 -24.18 6.23 8.16
CA VAL A 278 -25.32 6.36 9.09
C VAL A 278 -25.13 5.57 10.40
N ALA A 279 -24.20 4.60 10.42
CA ALA A 279 -23.99 3.71 11.57
C ALA A 279 -23.15 4.33 12.71
N GLY A 280 -22.53 5.49 12.49
CA GLY A 280 -21.79 6.23 13.53
C GLY A 280 -20.68 5.38 14.18
N PRO A 281 -20.59 5.31 15.53
CA PRO A 281 -19.52 4.58 16.23
C PRO A 281 -19.45 3.08 15.94
N LEU A 282 -20.56 2.44 15.56
CA LEU A 282 -20.62 1.01 15.21
C LEU A 282 -19.68 0.65 14.05
N ARG A 283 -19.29 1.65 13.24
CA ARG A 283 -18.32 1.51 12.16
C ARG A 283 -17.01 0.84 12.62
N MET A 284 -16.50 1.16 13.81
CA MET A 284 -15.26 0.57 14.32
C MET A 284 -15.40 -0.93 14.60
N VAL A 285 -16.53 -1.34 15.18
CA VAL A 285 -16.85 -2.75 15.45
C VAL A 285 -16.93 -3.53 14.13
N ILE A 286 -17.56 -2.92 13.12
CA ILE A 286 -17.73 -3.54 11.81
C ILE A 286 -16.39 -3.66 11.08
N PHE A 287 -15.48 -2.70 11.21
CA PHE A 287 -14.12 -2.82 10.69
C PHE A 287 -13.31 -3.93 11.38
N ALA A 288 -13.42 -4.08 12.70
CA ALA A 288 -12.76 -5.17 13.42
C ALA A 288 -13.30 -6.54 12.98
N ALA A 289 -14.62 -6.66 12.83
CA ALA A 289 -15.27 -7.87 12.32
C ALA A 289 -14.85 -8.18 10.88
N LEU A 290 -14.79 -7.16 10.02
CA LEU A 290 -14.44 -7.34 8.62
C LEU A 290 -12.96 -7.70 8.42
N LEU A 291 -12.05 -7.10 9.20
CA LEU A 291 -10.66 -7.51 9.23
C LEU A 291 -10.54 -8.99 9.63
N THR A 292 -11.18 -9.35 10.74
CA THR A 292 -11.16 -10.73 11.27
C THR A 292 -11.72 -11.71 10.25
N GLY A 293 -12.88 -11.39 9.66
CA GLY A 293 -13.51 -12.20 8.62
C GLY A 293 -12.63 -12.35 7.38
N THR A 294 -11.99 -11.27 6.91
CA THR A 294 -11.10 -11.34 5.74
C THR A 294 -9.88 -12.23 6.04
N VAL A 295 -9.26 -12.09 7.22
CA VAL A 295 -8.10 -12.91 7.60
C VAL A 295 -8.47 -14.39 7.73
N VAL A 296 -9.64 -14.70 8.29
CA VAL A 296 -10.11 -16.09 8.51
C VAL A 296 -10.58 -16.74 7.21
N PHE A 297 -11.42 -16.06 6.44
CA PHE A 297 -12.09 -16.65 5.29
C PHE A 297 -11.36 -16.41 3.95
N LEU A 298 -10.56 -15.34 3.85
CA LEU A 298 -9.96 -14.87 2.61
C LEU A 298 -8.47 -14.49 2.78
N PRO A 299 -7.58 -15.43 3.17
CA PRO A 299 -6.17 -15.12 3.51
C PRO A 299 -5.34 -14.51 2.37
N GLY A 300 -5.81 -14.60 1.12
CA GLY A 300 -5.20 -13.97 -0.06
C GLY A 300 -5.85 -12.64 -0.49
N GLY A 301 -6.86 -12.15 0.25
CA GLY A 301 -7.64 -10.96 -0.11
C GLY A 301 -8.47 -11.12 -1.39
N LEU A 302 -9.07 -10.03 -1.84
CA LEU A 302 -9.96 -9.97 -3.00
C LEU A 302 -9.26 -10.39 -4.30
N VAL A 303 -7.97 -10.06 -4.45
CA VAL A 303 -7.19 -10.46 -5.63
C VAL A 303 -7.11 -11.99 -5.78
N SER A 304 -7.15 -12.75 -4.68
CA SER A 304 -7.11 -14.21 -4.73
C SER A 304 -8.36 -14.84 -5.35
N LEU A 305 -9.53 -14.19 -5.24
CA LEU A 305 -10.77 -14.65 -5.86
C LEU A 305 -10.68 -14.60 -7.38
N TRP A 306 -10.16 -13.49 -7.92
CA TRP A 306 -9.94 -13.33 -9.36
C TRP A 306 -8.96 -14.38 -9.91
N GLN A 307 -7.89 -14.69 -9.16
CA GLN A 307 -6.91 -15.70 -9.56
C GLN A 307 -7.50 -17.12 -9.54
N ARG A 308 -8.31 -17.47 -8.55
CA ARG A 308 -9.01 -18.77 -8.47
C ARG A 308 -9.98 -18.95 -9.63
N TRP A 309 -10.78 -17.93 -9.94
CA TRP A 309 -11.69 -17.94 -11.09
C TRP A 309 -10.96 -18.12 -12.41
N ARG A 310 -9.90 -17.34 -12.65
CA ARG A 310 -9.08 -17.43 -13.88
C ARG A 310 -8.39 -18.79 -14.04
N ASN A 311 -7.93 -19.40 -12.95
CA ASN A 311 -7.25 -20.69 -13.00
C ASN A 311 -8.22 -21.86 -13.22
N SER A 312 -9.45 -21.76 -12.70
CA SER A 312 -10.52 -22.74 -12.94
C SER A 312 -10.93 -22.81 -14.42
N HIS A 313 -10.98 -21.68 -15.12
CA HIS A 313 -11.32 -21.66 -16.56
C HIS A 313 -10.14 -22.05 -17.48
N ARG A 314 -8.92 -22.16 -16.92
CA ARG A 314 -7.73 -22.59 -17.67
C ARG A 314 -7.49 -24.11 -17.57
N SER A 315 -8.04 -24.79 -16.57
CA SER A 315 -7.94 -26.25 -16.46
C SER A 315 -8.90 -27.00 -17.39
N GLU A 316 -9.99 -26.39 -17.85
CA GLU A 316 -10.88 -27.01 -18.86
C GLU A 316 -10.25 -27.08 -20.25
N ASN A 317 -9.31 -26.18 -20.57
CA ASN A 317 -8.71 -26.11 -21.91
C ASN A 317 -7.36 -26.86 -22.05
N THR A 318 -6.93 -27.59 -21.02
CA THR A 318 -5.71 -28.40 -21.05
C THR A 318 -6.00 -29.81 -20.53
N GLN A 319 -6.81 -30.58 -21.25
CA GLN A 319 -6.79 -32.04 -21.07
C GLN A 319 -5.40 -32.54 -21.45
N PRO A 320 -4.64 -33.19 -20.54
CA PRO A 320 -3.41 -33.87 -20.93
C PRO A 320 -3.78 -34.95 -21.93
N ALA A 321 -3.13 -34.94 -23.11
CA ALA A 321 -3.24 -36.05 -24.05
C ALA A 321 -2.90 -37.34 -23.30
N THR A 322 -3.85 -38.28 -23.28
CA THR A 322 -3.66 -39.62 -22.73
C THR A 322 -2.36 -40.19 -23.31
N PRO A 323 -1.34 -40.54 -22.50
CA PRO A 323 -0.15 -41.17 -23.04
C PRO A 323 -0.58 -42.47 -23.70
N ALA A 324 -0.35 -42.56 -25.02
CA ALA A 324 -0.54 -43.79 -25.78
C ALA A 324 0.21 -44.91 -25.06
N GLY A 325 -0.50 -46.01 -24.75
CA GLY A 325 0.00 -47.08 -23.91
C GLY A 325 1.37 -47.59 -24.34
N LEU A 326 2.29 -47.67 -23.38
CA LEU A 326 3.55 -48.39 -23.57
C LEU A 326 3.24 -49.88 -23.75
N PRO A 327 3.85 -50.57 -24.75
CA PRO A 327 3.68 -52.01 -24.89
C PRO A 327 4.27 -52.76 -23.68
N PRO A 328 3.68 -53.89 -23.27
CA PRO A 328 4.11 -54.63 -22.10
C PRO A 328 5.53 -55.15 -22.30
N THR A 329 6.47 -54.68 -21.47
CA THR A 329 7.84 -55.16 -21.43
C THR A 329 7.86 -56.46 -20.63
N GLY A 330 7.90 -57.59 -21.32
CA GLY A 330 8.16 -58.90 -20.71
C GLY A 330 9.60 -58.98 -20.24
N LEU A 331 9.81 -59.17 -18.94
CA LEU A 331 11.11 -59.53 -18.38
C LEU A 331 11.25 -61.06 -18.35
N PRO A 332 12.37 -61.65 -18.83
CA PRO A 332 12.65 -63.06 -18.63
C PRO A 332 12.98 -63.33 -17.16
N SER A 333 12.33 -64.34 -16.59
CA SER A 333 12.61 -64.91 -15.27
C SER A 333 14.02 -65.53 -15.27
N ALA A 334 14.89 -65.00 -14.41
CA ALA A 334 16.18 -65.61 -14.11
C ALA A 334 15.99 -66.62 -12.95
N GLU A 335 15.66 -67.85 -13.28
CA GLU A 335 15.92 -69.02 -12.42
C GLU A 335 16.94 -69.93 -13.11
N GLY A 336 18.01 -70.25 -12.42
CA GLY A 336 18.86 -71.40 -12.76
C GLY A 336 20.36 -71.16 -12.64
N GLY A 337 20.95 -71.68 -11.56
CA GLY A 337 22.31 -72.23 -11.63
C GLY A 337 23.28 -71.77 -10.55
N ALA A 338 23.27 -72.48 -9.42
CA ALA A 338 24.50 -72.77 -8.68
C ALA A 338 24.39 -74.18 -8.08
N LYS A 339 25.29 -75.05 -8.56
CA LYS A 339 25.73 -76.27 -7.87
C LYS A 339 26.57 -75.88 -6.66
#